data_AF-B3E2G3-F1
#
_entry.id   AF-B3E2G3-F1
#
_cell.length_a   1.000
_cell.length_b   1.000
_cell.length_c   1.000
_cell.angle_alpha   90.00
_cell.angle_beta   90.00
_cell.angle_gamma   90.00
#
_symmetry.space_group_name_H-M   'P 1'
#
loop_
_entity.id
_entity.type
_entity.pdbx_description
1 polymer ?
#
loop_
_entity_poly.entity_id
_entity_poly.type
_entity_poly.pdbx_seq_one_letter_code
_entity_poly.pdbx_strand_id
1 'polypeptide(L)'
;MSAKAPLQIACQQVLQEDSSVFSIQWTDLPLELAKGMTPQRLLEAYLRAIRRMTWGLIRPKETDDGVAFCLLGRLALLRFLRPEPEGDWLALRICGGLLVQRDQCDRGELAFRCEQLPDGQIRVTLRLSDYCPLLLGSQRPSVVRRWLYRLTQATLHRLVTIRFLALLYRELGGIDGTVETIQVQVRSGRDT
;
A
#
# COMPACT_ATOMS: atom_id res chain seq x y z
N MET A 1 34.26 -2.64 11.16
CA MET A 1 32.80 -2.77 11.32
C MET A 1 32.23 -2.90 9.91
N SER A 2 31.75 -4.09 9.53
CA SER A 2 31.15 -4.26 8.19
C SER A 2 29.91 -3.39 8.10
N ALA A 3 29.84 -2.52 7.09
CA ALA A 3 28.63 -1.73 6.83
C ALA A 3 27.47 -2.72 6.63
N LYS A 4 26.40 -2.56 7.41
CA LYS A 4 25.20 -3.38 7.26
C LYS A 4 24.54 -3.02 5.93
N ALA A 5 24.17 -4.02 5.15
CA ALA A 5 23.48 -3.79 3.88
C ALA A 5 22.15 -3.05 4.13
N PRO A 6 21.79 -2.07 3.28
CA PRO A 6 20.53 -1.35 3.42
C PRO A 6 19.33 -2.27 3.19
N LEU A 7 18.20 -1.98 3.85
CA LEU A 7 16.92 -2.60 3.51
C LEU A 7 16.46 -2.04 2.16
N GLN A 8 16.37 -2.91 1.17
CA GLN A 8 15.92 -2.53 -0.17
C GLN A 8 14.40 -2.64 -0.27
N ILE A 9 13.75 -1.55 -0.69
CA ILE A 9 12.32 -1.48 -0.96
C ILE A 9 12.14 -1.16 -2.43
N ALA A 10 11.72 -2.15 -3.20
CA ALA A 10 11.32 -1.93 -4.58
C ALA A 10 9.97 -1.22 -4.63
N CYS A 11 9.86 -0.21 -5.49
CA CYS A 11 8.65 0.60 -5.59
C CYS A 11 8.38 1.09 -7.02
N GLN A 12 7.11 1.03 -7.41
CA GLN A 12 6.58 1.70 -8.59
C GLN A 12 5.28 2.39 -8.23
N GLN A 13 5.05 3.57 -8.80
CA GLN A 13 3.74 4.21 -8.79
C GLN A 13 3.52 4.97 -10.10
N VAL A 14 2.45 4.62 -10.80
CA VAL A 14 2.13 5.19 -12.12
C VAL A 14 0.64 5.50 -12.23
N LEU A 15 0.33 6.54 -13.01
CA LEU A 15 -1.01 6.83 -13.50
C LEU A 15 -1.19 6.09 -14.83
N GLN A 16 -2.21 5.25 -14.88
CA GLN A 16 -2.60 4.49 -16.07
C GLN A 16 -3.38 5.38 -17.05
N GLU A 17 -3.59 4.89 -18.27
CA GLU A 17 -4.24 5.65 -19.36
C GLU A 17 -5.68 6.06 -19.02
N ASP A 18 -6.37 5.20 -18.27
CA ASP A 18 -7.74 5.42 -17.78
C ASP A 18 -7.81 6.33 -16.54
N SER A 19 -6.69 6.96 -16.17
CA SER A 19 -6.50 7.79 -14.98
C SER A 19 -6.68 7.04 -13.65
N SER A 20 -6.62 5.71 -13.67
CA SER A 20 -6.48 4.93 -12.45
C SER A 20 -5.01 4.89 -11.99
N VAL A 21 -4.81 4.63 -10.72
CA VAL A 21 -3.49 4.61 -10.08
C VAL A 21 -3.10 3.17 -9.84
N PHE A 22 -1.91 2.83 -10.32
CA PHE A 22 -1.21 1.62 -9.96
C PHE A 22 -0.03 1.95 -9.06
N SER A 23 0.11 1.23 -7.96
CA SER A 23 1.21 1.34 -7.00
C SER A 23 1.57 -0.04 -6.50
N ILE A 24 2.85 -0.37 -6.48
CA ILE A 24 3.34 -1.62 -5.93
C ILE A 24 4.63 -1.37 -5.17
N GLN A 25 4.73 -1.97 -3.98
CA GLN A 25 5.94 -1.95 -3.17
C GLN A 25 6.20 -3.34 -2.60
N TRP A 26 7.47 -3.73 -2.58
CA TRP A 26 7.87 -4.95 -1.88
C TRP A 26 9.26 -4.83 -1.27
N THR A 27 9.52 -5.71 -0.32
CA THR A 27 10.85 -5.93 0.24
C THR A 27 11.04 -7.41 0.50
N ASP A 28 12.29 -7.86 0.41
CA ASP A 28 12.66 -9.25 0.64
C ASP A 28 13.21 -9.37 2.06
N LEU A 29 12.58 -10.23 2.84
CA LEU A 29 12.86 -10.43 4.26
C LEU A 29 13.54 -11.77 4.45
N PRO A 30 14.57 -11.88 5.32
CA PRO A 30 15.13 -13.18 5.69
C PRO A 30 14.04 -14.11 6.25
N LEU A 31 14.03 -15.38 5.82
CA LEU A 31 13.04 -16.37 6.26
C LEU A 31 12.93 -16.47 7.78
N GLU A 32 14.05 -16.37 8.51
CA GLU A 32 14.07 -16.42 9.97
C GLU A 32 13.27 -15.28 10.63
N LEU A 33 13.23 -14.10 10.00
CA LEU A 33 12.48 -12.94 10.51
C LEU A 33 11.00 -12.99 10.09
N ALA A 34 10.73 -13.46 8.87
CA ALA A 34 9.39 -13.46 8.28
C ALA A 34 8.69 -14.83 8.38
N LYS A 35 9.19 -15.75 9.20
CA LYS A 35 8.63 -17.11 9.33
C LYS A 35 7.15 -17.06 9.71
N GLY A 36 6.32 -17.72 8.91
CA GLY A 36 4.87 -17.74 9.10
C GLY A 36 4.19 -16.41 8.81
N MET A 37 4.85 -15.48 8.11
CA MET A 37 4.19 -14.32 7.53
C MET A 37 3.21 -14.79 6.46
N THR A 38 1.96 -14.35 6.58
CA THR A 38 0.89 -14.63 5.61
C THR A 38 0.32 -13.30 5.12
N PRO A 39 -0.38 -13.27 3.96
CA PRO A 39 -1.07 -12.06 3.51
C PRO A 39 -2.00 -11.44 4.57
N GLN A 40 -2.68 -12.28 5.35
CA GLN A 40 -3.53 -11.84 6.46
C GLN A 40 -2.74 -11.16 7.58
N ARG A 41 -1.63 -11.76 8.04
CA ARG A 41 -0.77 -11.13 9.05
C ARG A 41 -0.13 -9.84 8.55
N LEU A 42 0.17 -9.77 7.25
CA LEU A 42 0.69 -8.58 6.61
C LEU A 42 -0.36 -7.45 6.58
N LEU A 43 -1.60 -7.76 6.24
CA LEU A 43 -2.74 -6.82 6.34
C LEU A 43 -2.88 -6.30 7.78
N GLU A 44 -2.94 -7.17 8.78
CA GLU A 44 -3.07 -6.76 10.19
C GLU A 44 -1.91 -5.86 10.64
N ALA A 45 -0.68 -6.19 10.23
CA ALA A 45 0.50 -5.36 10.48
C ALA A 45 0.37 -3.99 9.80
N TYR A 46 -0.13 -3.96 8.56
CA TYR A 46 -0.39 -2.72 7.82
C TYR A 46 -1.40 -1.84 8.55
N LEU A 47 -2.54 -2.39 8.99
CA LEU A 47 -3.56 -1.64 9.73
C LEU A 47 -2.99 -1.05 11.04
N ARG A 48 -2.25 -1.85 11.81
CA ARG A 48 -1.57 -1.37 13.03
C ARG A 48 -0.57 -0.26 12.72
N ALA A 49 0.24 -0.42 11.67
CA ALA A 49 1.23 0.55 11.26
C ALA A 49 0.60 1.87 10.81
N ILE A 50 -0.51 1.86 10.07
CA ILE A 50 -1.25 3.08 9.68
C ILE A 50 -1.68 3.86 10.92
N ARG A 51 -2.27 3.19 11.91
CA ARG A 51 -2.65 3.83 13.18
C ARG A 51 -1.43 4.42 13.89
N ARG A 52 -0.31 3.70 13.93
CA ARG A 52 0.94 4.14 14.59
C ARG A 52 1.58 5.32 13.87
N MET A 53 1.73 5.27 12.55
CA MET A 53 2.39 6.29 11.73
C MET A 53 1.61 7.60 11.68
N THR A 54 0.27 7.53 11.77
CA THR A 54 -0.60 8.70 11.76
C THR A 54 -0.94 9.19 13.16
N TRP A 55 -0.30 8.63 14.20
CA TRP A 55 -0.59 8.92 15.61
C TRP A 55 -2.09 8.82 15.96
N GLY A 56 -2.78 7.87 15.32
CA GLY A 56 -4.20 7.65 15.50
C GLY A 56 -5.13 8.67 14.82
N LEU A 57 -4.59 9.55 13.96
CA LEU A 57 -5.39 10.44 13.11
C LEU A 57 -6.20 9.62 12.10
N ILE A 58 -5.57 8.63 11.45
CA ILE A 58 -6.24 7.65 10.62
C ILE A 58 -6.40 6.37 11.44
N ARG A 59 -7.65 5.98 11.67
CA ARG A 59 -8.01 4.80 12.46
C ARG A 59 -8.63 3.78 11.52
N PRO A 60 -7.94 2.67 11.22
CA PRO A 60 -8.59 1.53 10.60
C PRO A 60 -9.65 0.97 11.54
N LYS A 61 -10.80 0.62 10.99
CA LYS A 61 -11.88 -0.10 11.65
C LYS A 61 -12.19 -1.34 10.83
N GLU A 62 -12.08 -2.49 11.47
CA GLU A 62 -12.52 -3.76 10.93
C GLU A 62 -13.95 -4.01 11.42
N THR A 63 -14.81 -4.43 10.51
CA THR A 63 -16.24 -4.73 10.73
C THR A 63 -16.58 -5.98 9.94
N ASP A 64 -17.74 -6.58 10.22
CA ASP A 64 -18.22 -7.74 9.46
C ASP A 64 -18.40 -7.45 7.95
N ASP A 65 -18.58 -6.18 7.59
CA ASP A 65 -18.73 -5.74 6.19
C ASP A 65 -17.40 -5.47 5.48
N GLY A 66 -16.28 -5.41 6.22
CA GLY A 66 -14.95 -5.11 5.68
C GLY A 66 -14.15 -4.11 6.51
N VAL A 67 -13.30 -3.35 5.83
CA VAL A 67 -12.31 -2.45 6.47
C VAL A 67 -12.56 -1.00 6.08
N ALA A 68 -12.48 -0.07 7.02
CA ALA A 68 -12.55 1.36 6.74
C ALA A 68 -11.39 2.13 7.38
N PHE A 69 -10.73 3.00 6.61
CA PHE A 69 -9.80 3.99 7.15
C PHE A 69 -10.57 5.26 7.52
N CYS A 70 -10.73 5.54 8.81
CA CYS A 70 -11.49 6.67 9.30
C CYS A 70 -10.59 7.81 9.81
N LEU A 71 -10.82 9.03 9.34
CA LEU A 71 -10.25 10.23 9.93
C LEU A 71 -10.91 10.50 11.29
N LEU A 72 -10.09 10.65 12.33
CA LEU A 72 -10.51 10.83 13.73
C LEU A 72 -11.52 9.77 14.21
N GLY A 73 -11.53 8.60 13.56
CA GLY A 73 -12.47 7.51 13.85
C GLY A 73 -13.93 7.77 13.43
N ARG A 74 -14.23 8.82 12.65
CA ARG A 74 -15.61 9.18 12.27
C ARG A 74 -15.81 9.19 10.76
N LEU A 75 -14.99 9.94 10.03
CA LEU A 75 -15.17 10.16 8.59
C LEU A 75 -14.40 9.11 7.80
N ALA A 76 -15.10 8.25 7.05
CA ALA A 76 -14.46 7.23 6.23
C ALA A 76 -13.74 7.85 5.02
N LEU A 77 -12.40 7.83 5.04
CA LEU A 77 -11.56 8.28 3.93
C LEU A 77 -11.60 7.26 2.79
N LEU A 78 -11.47 5.98 3.13
CA LEU A 78 -11.61 4.84 2.22
C LEU A 78 -12.34 3.72 2.94
N ARG A 79 -13.22 3.02 2.21
CA ARG A 79 -13.92 1.82 2.63
C ARG A 79 -13.58 0.70 1.68
N PHE A 80 -13.39 -0.48 2.23
CA PHE A 80 -13.11 -1.71 1.52
C PHE A 80 -14.15 -2.74 1.91
N LEU A 81 -14.48 -3.62 0.97
CA LEU A 81 -15.14 -4.88 1.26
C LEU A 81 -14.22 -5.77 2.12
N ARG A 82 -14.78 -6.89 2.57
CA ARG A 82 -14.01 -7.90 3.30
C ARG A 82 -12.77 -8.33 2.52
N PRO A 83 -11.66 -8.62 3.20
CA PRO A 83 -10.51 -9.27 2.57
C PRO A 83 -10.91 -10.62 2.00
N GLU A 84 -10.61 -10.86 0.74
CA GLU A 84 -10.89 -12.11 0.03
C GLU A 84 -9.59 -12.67 -0.57
N PRO A 85 -9.34 -13.99 -0.44
CA PRO A 85 -8.22 -14.63 -1.11
C PRO A 85 -8.39 -14.58 -2.63
N GLU A 86 -7.34 -14.17 -3.34
CA GLU A 86 -7.26 -14.16 -4.81
C GLU A 86 -5.94 -14.82 -5.25
N GLY A 87 -5.98 -16.14 -5.45
CA GLY A 87 -4.76 -16.93 -5.64
C GLY A 87 -3.82 -16.80 -4.43
N ASP A 88 -2.60 -16.33 -4.65
CA ASP A 88 -1.61 -16.07 -3.58
C ASP A 88 -1.78 -14.71 -2.89
N TRP A 89 -2.76 -13.91 -3.32
CA TRP A 89 -3.01 -12.59 -2.77
C TRP A 89 -4.16 -12.62 -1.75
N LEU A 90 -4.15 -11.64 -0.86
CA LEU A 90 -5.32 -11.24 -0.08
C LEU A 90 -5.74 -9.85 -0.56
N ALA A 91 -6.88 -9.77 -1.22
CA ALA A 91 -7.37 -8.58 -1.87
C ALA A 91 -8.51 -7.92 -1.06
N LEU A 92 -8.48 -6.59 -1.00
CA LEU A 92 -9.51 -5.76 -0.42
C LEU A 92 -9.99 -4.80 -1.51
N ARG A 93 -11.21 -5.03 -1.99
CA ARG A 93 -11.82 -4.17 -3.01
C ARG A 93 -12.35 -2.89 -2.37
N ILE A 94 -12.00 -1.75 -2.94
CA ILE A 94 -12.56 -0.46 -2.53
C ILE A 94 -14.07 -0.47 -2.83
N CYS A 95 -14.86 0.14 -1.95
CA CYS A 95 -16.30 0.27 -2.12
C CYS A 95 -16.83 1.67 -1.75
N GLY A 96 -15.93 2.60 -1.43
CA GLY A 96 -16.30 4.00 -1.20
C GLY A 96 -15.34 4.76 -0.29
N GLY A 97 -15.83 5.88 0.24
CA GLY A 97 -15.07 6.80 1.07
C GLY A 97 -14.86 8.16 0.40
N LEU A 98 -14.35 9.12 1.16
CA LEU A 98 -14.13 10.49 0.70
C LEU A 98 -13.00 10.63 -0.32
N LEU A 99 -12.07 9.68 -0.39
CA LEU A 99 -10.88 9.79 -1.22
C LEU A 99 -10.99 9.14 -2.60
N VAL A 100 -12.08 8.42 -2.87
CA VAL A 100 -12.35 7.73 -4.15
C VAL A 100 -13.49 8.41 -4.91
N GLN A 101 -13.45 8.37 -6.25
CA GLN A 101 -14.56 8.83 -7.08
C GLN A 101 -15.77 7.90 -6.90
N ARG A 102 -16.96 8.48 -6.66
CA ARG A 102 -18.18 7.70 -6.35
C ARG A 102 -18.56 6.72 -7.45
N ASP A 103 -18.46 7.13 -8.71
CA ASP A 103 -18.86 6.31 -9.87
C ASP A 103 -17.76 5.32 -10.33
N GLN A 104 -16.67 5.19 -9.55
CA GLN A 104 -15.54 4.33 -9.85
C GLN A 104 -15.05 3.60 -8.59
N CYS A 105 -15.85 3.58 -7.53
CA CYS A 105 -15.40 3.11 -6.23
C CYS A 105 -15.22 1.60 -6.15
N ASP A 106 -15.84 0.84 -7.04
CA ASP A 106 -15.88 -0.63 -7.12
C ASP A 106 -14.71 -1.25 -7.91
N ARG A 107 -13.88 -0.41 -8.53
CA ARG A 107 -12.74 -0.82 -9.37
C ARG A 107 -11.45 -1.00 -8.61
N GLY A 108 -11.17 -0.12 -7.65
CA GLY A 108 -9.88 -0.06 -6.99
C GLY A 108 -9.70 -1.21 -5.99
N GLU A 109 -8.46 -1.66 -5.83
CA GLU A 109 -8.13 -2.78 -4.96
C GLU A 109 -6.81 -2.57 -4.24
N LEU A 110 -6.78 -2.89 -2.94
CA LEU A 110 -5.56 -3.03 -2.15
C LEU A 110 -5.31 -4.52 -1.90
N ALA A 111 -4.15 -5.02 -2.31
CA ALA A 111 -3.81 -6.44 -2.19
C ALA A 111 -2.46 -6.67 -1.51
N PHE A 112 -2.36 -7.78 -0.79
CA PHE A 112 -1.20 -8.20 -0.02
C PHE A 112 -0.73 -9.58 -0.49
N ARG A 113 0.58 -9.79 -0.63
CA ARG A 113 1.16 -11.10 -0.97
C ARG A 113 2.40 -11.37 -0.13
N CYS A 114 2.58 -12.63 0.23
CA CYS A 114 3.81 -13.14 0.82
C CYS A 114 4.26 -14.33 -0.03
N GLU A 115 5.45 -14.24 -0.62
CA GLU A 115 5.99 -15.25 -1.52
C GLU A 115 7.35 -15.70 -1.02
N GLN A 116 7.56 -17.01 -0.92
CA GLN A 116 8.87 -17.55 -0.60
C GLN A 116 9.74 -17.55 -1.86
N LEU A 117 10.92 -16.95 -1.78
CA LEU A 117 11.90 -16.90 -2.85
C LEU A 117 12.86 -18.10 -2.79
N PRO A 118 13.48 -18.50 -3.92
CA PRO A 118 14.37 -19.67 -3.98
C PRO A 118 15.61 -19.58 -3.09
N ASP A 119 16.03 -18.37 -2.70
CA ASP A 119 17.21 -18.07 -1.90
C ASP A 119 16.94 -18.09 -0.38
N GLY A 120 15.76 -18.55 0.04
CA GLY A 120 15.39 -18.60 1.45
C GLY A 120 14.98 -17.24 2.02
N GLN A 121 14.46 -16.34 1.18
CA GLN A 121 13.82 -15.10 1.60
C GLN A 121 12.29 -15.18 1.45
N ILE A 122 11.58 -14.27 2.11
CA ILE A 122 10.15 -14.05 1.91
C ILE A 122 9.96 -12.64 1.37
N ARG A 123 9.45 -12.54 0.15
CA ARG A 123 8.99 -11.28 -0.44
C ARG A 123 7.64 -10.92 0.11
N VAL A 124 7.55 -9.76 0.77
CA VAL A 124 6.28 -9.17 1.21
C VAL A 124 5.90 -8.03 0.27
N THR A 125 4.70 -8.10 -0.30
CA THR A 125 4.26 -7.19 -1.36
C THR A 125 2.94 -6.53 -1.00
N LEU A 126 2.84 -5.25 -1.32
CA LEU A 126 1.62 -4.45 -1.27
C LEU A 126 1.35 -3.92 -2.67
N ARG A 127 0.11 -4.06 -3.13
CA ARG A 127 -0.34 -3.55 -4.42
C ARG A 127 -1.61 -2.73 -4.23
N LEU A 128 -1.65 -1.55 -4.85
CA LEU A 128 -2.87 -0.80 -5.09
C LEU A 128 -3.07 -0.73 -6.60
N SER A 129 -4.19 -1.23 -7.10
CA SER A 129 -4.53 -1.21 -8.53
C SER A 129 -5.87 -0.54 -8.76
N ASP A 130 -6.04 0.00 -9.97
CA ASP A 130 -7.31 0.52 -10.47
C ASP A 130 -7.97 1.60 -9.57
N TYR A 131 -7.17 2.25 -8.72
CA TYR A 131 -7.67 3.23 -7.78
C TYR A 131 -7.94 4.55 -8.50
N CYS A 132 -9.18 5.05 -8.38
CA CYS A 132 -9.61 6.31 -8.98
C CYS A 132 -9.74 7.42 -7.91
N PRO A 133 -8.67 8.18 -7.63
CA PRO A 133 -8.70 9.20 -6.59
C PRO A 133 -9.67 10.34 -6.90
N LEU A 134 -10.37 10.81 -5.85
CA LEU A 134 -11.32 11.91 -5.95
C LEU A 134 -10.68 13.19 -6.52
N LEU A 135 -9.41 13.46 -6.18
CA LEU A 135 -8.70 14.66 -6.62
C LEU A 135 -8.50 14.74 -8.14
N LEU A 136 -8.44 13.60 -8.83
CA LEU A 136 -8.43 13.60 -10.30
C LEU A 136 -9.80 14.02 -10.85
N GLY A 137 -10.88 13.64 -10.17
CA GLY A 137 -12.24 14.14 -10.38
C GLY A 137 -12.92 13.73 -11.69
N SER A 138 -12.22 13.03 -12.59
CA SER A 138 -12.75 12.37 -13.79
C SER A 138 -11.69 11.46 -14.42
N GLN A 139 -12.07 10.70 -15.45
CA GLN A 139 -11.15 9.92 -16.30
C GLN A 139 -10.26 10.80 -17.22
N ARG A 140 -10.54 12.10 -17.30
CA ARG A 140 -9.75 13.08 -18.06
C ARG A 140 -9.41 14.29 -17.17
N PRO A 141 -8.56 14.10 -16.16
CA PRO A 141 -8.24 15.15 -15.21
C PRO A 141 -7.50 16.31 -15.91
N SER A 142 -7.79 17.54 -15.49
CA SER A 142 -7.02 18.71 -15.95
C SER A 142 -5.58 18.64 -15.44
N VAL A 143 -4.67 19.38 -16.09
CA VAL A 143 -3.25 19.44 -15.69
C VAL A 143 -3.10 19.84 -14.21
N VAL A 144 -3.89 20.81 -13.75
CA VAL A 144 -3.86 21.30 -12.36
C VAL A 144 -4.33 20.23 -11.37
N ARG A 145 -5.40 19.49 -11.68
CA ARG A 145 -5.90 18.41 -10.81
C ARG A 145 -4.90 17.25 -10.72
N ARG A 146 -4.27 16.90 -11.84
CA ARG A 146 -3.16 15.93 -11.84
C ARG A 146 -2.00 16.41 -10.97
N TRP A 147 -1.60 17.66 -11.08
CA TRP A 147 -0.53 18.23 -10.27
C TRP A 147 -0.86 18.20 -8.77
N LEU A 148 -2.08 18.60 -8.39
CA LEU A 148 -2.53 18.55 -6.99
C LEU A 148 -2.57 17.11 -6.44
N TYR A 149 -3.03 16.15 -7.26
CA TYR A 149 -3.01 14.73 -6.91
C TYR A 149 -1.59 14.22 -6.67
N ARG A 150 -0.65 14.51 -7.58
CA ARG A 150 0.77 14.12 -7.47
C ARG A 150 1.38 14.59 -6.14
N LEU A 151 1.14 15.84 -5.78
CA LEU A 151 1.69 16.45 -4.56
C LEU A 151 1.11 15.88 -3.26
N THR A 152 -0.08 15.30 -3.29
CA THR A 152 -0.80 14.93 -2.07
C THR A 152 -0.93 13.42 -1.92
N GLN A 153 -1.95 12.82 -2.55
CA GLN A 153 -2.31 11.42 -2.33
C GLN A 153 -1.24 10.46 -2.83
N ALA A 154 -0.68 10.71 -4.02
CA ALA A 154 0.40 9.90 -4.59
C ALA A 154 1.65 9.92 -3.71
N THR A 155 2.10 11.10 -3.30
CA THR A 155 3.30 11.26 -2.46
C THR A 155 3.10 10.65 -1.07
N LEU A 156 1.95 10.92 -0.45
CA LEU A 156 1.63 10.38 0.88
C LEU A 156 1.50 8.85 0.86
N HIS A 157 0.86 8.27 -0.16
CA HIS A 157 0.70 6.82 -0.26
C HIS A 157 2.06 6.11 -0.36
N ARG A 158 2.93 6.56 -1.28
CA ARG A 158 4.29 6.02 -1.44
C ARG A 158 5.10 6.14 -0.14
N LEU A 159 5.05 7.29 0.53
CA LEU A 159 5.74 7.49 1.80
C LEU A 159 5.26 6.49 2.86
N VAL A 160 3.93 6.32 2.96
CA VAL A 160 3.29 5.43 3.94
C VAL A 160 3.65 3.97 3.69
N THR A 161 3.66 3.50 2.45
CA THR A 161 4.00 2.10 2.14
C THR A 161 5.49 1.79 2.35
N ILE A 162 6.38 2.71 1.97
CA ILE A 162 7.83 2.59 2.25
C ILE A 162 8.07 2.56 3.77
N ARG A 163 7.47 3.50 4.51
CA ARG A 163 7.64 3.57 5.96
C ARG A 163 7.03 2.36 6.66
N PHE A 164 5.90 1.85 6.17
CA PHE A 164 5.32 0.61 6.64
C PHE A 164 6.30 -0.57 6.52
N LEU A 165 6.85 -0.80 5.32
CA LEU A 165 7.78 -1.92 5.09
C LEU A 165 9.04 -1.80 5.95
N ALA A 166 9.57 -0.59 6.13
CA ALA A 166 10.67 -0.34 7.04
C ALA A 166 10.32 -0.61 8.51
N LEU A 167 9.12 -0.21 8.96
CA LEU A 167 8.65 -0.50 10.32
C LEU A 167 8.41 -1.99 10.53
N LEU A 168 7.83 -2.68 9.55
CA LEU A 168 7.62 -4.12 9.58
C LEU A 168 8.94 -4.86 9.77
N TYR A 169 9.97 -4.51 8.97
CA TYR A 169 11.30 -5.12 9.10
C TYR A 169 11.85 -4.97 10.53
N ARG A 170 11.76 -3.77 11.11
CA ARG A 170 12.21 -3.50 12.48
C ARG A 170 11.41 -4.25 13.54
N GLU A 171 10.08 -4.34 13.37
CA GLU A 171 9.20 -5.07 14.29
C GLU A 171 9.47 -6.58 14.27
N LEU A 172 9.95 -7.12 13.15
CA LEU A 172 10.34 -8.52 13.02
C LEU A 172 11.75 -8.82 13.58
N GLY A 173 12.43 -7.85 14.20
CA GLY A 173 13.79 -8.01 14.72
C GLY A 173 14.89 -7.72 13.70
N GLY A 174 14.52 -7.13 12.55
CA GLY A 174 15.47 -6.56 11.60
C GLY A 174 16.32 -5.49 12.27
N ILE A 175 17.59 -5.43 11.88
CA ILE A 175 18.56 -4.53 12.51
C ILE A 175 18.43 -3.14 11.91
N ASP A 176 18.53 -2.09 12.74
CA ASP A 176 18.54 -0.71 12.26
C ASP A 176 19.66 -0.52 11.21
N GLY A 177 19.22 -0.21 9.99
CA GLY A 177 20.04 0.04 8.80
C GLY A 177 19.37 1.12 7.94
N THR A 178 20.11 1.64 6.96
CA THR A 178 19.54 2.59 6.00
C THR A 178 18.48 1.90 5.14
N VAL A 179 17.42 2.64 4.79
CA VAL A 179 16.41 2.18 3.83
C VAL A 179 16.78 2.74 2.46
N GLU A 180 16.88 1.88 1.47
CA GLU A 180 17.13 2.25 0.08
C GLU A 180 15.90 1.90 -0.77
N THR A 181 15.42 2.85 -1.56
CA THR A 181 14.29 2.62 -2.46
C THR A 181 14.79 2.34 -3.87
N ILE A 182 14.38 1.21 -4.44
CA ILE A 182 14.70 0.81 -5.80
C ILE A 182 13.50 1.11 -6.70
N GLN A 183 13.72 1.82 -7.82
CA GLN A 183 12.68 1.99 -8.83
C GLN A 183 12.57 0.72 -9.66
N VAL A 184 11.35 0.26 -9.88
CA VAL A 184 11.02 -0.93 -10.67
C VAL A 184 9.92 -0.61 -11.67
N GLN A 185 9.88 -1.36 -12.77
CA GLN A 185 8.86 -1.20 -13.81
C GLN A 185 8.08 -2.51 -13.97
N VAL A 186 6.93 -2.59 -13.32
CA VAL A 186 6.02 -3.75 -13.36
C VAL A 186 4.86 -3.50 -14.32
N ARG A 187 4.36 -2.25 -14.37
CA ARG A 187 3.29 -1.81 -15.28
C ARG A 187 3.71 -0.60 -16.10
N SER A 188 3.17 -0.48 -17.30
CA SER A 188 3.28 0.74 -18.11
C SER A 188 2.36 1.83 -17.56
N GLY A 189 2.81 3.08 -17.57
CA GLY A 189 2.04 4.23 -17.13
C GLY A 189 2.91 5.48 -17.04
N ARG A 190 2.31 6.61 -16.64
CA ARG A 190 3.04 7.87 -16.41
C ARG A 190 3.41 7.98 -14.95
N ASP A 191 4.65 8.34 -14.65
CA ASP A 191 5.07 8.57 -13.28
C ASP A 191 4.24 9.68 -12.62
N THR A 192 3.85 9.43 -11.37
CA THR A 192 3.13 10.38 -10.52
C THR A 192 4.06 11.00 -9.50
#